data_AF-A0A961A1V2-F1
#
_entry.id   AF-A0A961A1V2-F1
#
_cell.length_a   1.000
_cell.length_b   1.000
_cell.length_c   1.000
_cell.angle_alpha   90.00
_cell.angle_beta   90.00
_cell.angle_gamma   90.00
#
_symmetry.space_group_name_H-M   'P 1'
#
loop_
_entity.id
_entity.type
_entity.pdbx_description
1 polymer ?
#
loop_
_entity_poly.entity_id
_entity_poly.type
_entity_poly.pdbx_seq_one_letter_code
_entity_poly.pdbx_strand_id
1 'polypeptide(L)' 'MENFLKILVVPDNVPIIIMLFLTVSLTWLSFREAKKNDKLIEEGKKDQVYRRMVE' A
#
# COMPACT_ATOMS: atom_id res chain seq x y z
N MET A 1 -8.20 -16.08 23.22
CA MET A 1 -8.37 -15.79 21.78
C MET A 1 -9.82 -15.52 21.39
N GLU A 2 -10.82 -16.21 21.97
CA GLU A 2 -12.24 -15.96 21.67
C GLU A 2 -12.69 -14.50 21.82
N ASN A 3 -12.29 -13.82 22.91
CA ASN A 3 -12.65 -12.42 23.14
C ASN A 3 -12.04 -11.47 22.09
N PHE A 4 -10.84 -11.80 21.60
CA PHE A 4 -10.16 -11.01 20.58
C PHE A 4 -10.82 -11.17 19.21
N LEU A 5 -11.19 -12.40 18.85
CA LEU A 5 -11.98 -12.67 17.64
C LEU A 5 -13.36 -12.01 17.71
N LYS A 6 -14.01 -12.01 18.89
CA LYS A 6 -15.27 -11.28 19.09
C LYS A 6 -15.12 -9.80 18.76
N ILE A 7 -14.07 -9.14 19.23
CA ILE A 7 -13.80 -7.73 18.95
C ILE A 7 -13.61 -7.49 17.44
N LEU A 8 -12.91 -8.39 16.74
CA LEU A 8 -12.65 -8.21 15.32
C LEU A 8 -13.89 -8.44 14.43
N VAL A 9 -14.76 -9.37 14.81
CA VAL A 9 -15.89 -9.81 13.97
C VAL A 9 -17.19 -9.05 14.32
N VAL A 10 -17.17 -8.12 15.29
CA VAL A 10 -18.32 -7.22 15.50
C VAL A 10 -18.55 -6.42 14.19
N PRO A 11 -19.80 -6.36 13.67
CA PRO A 11 -20.07 -5.81 12.34
C PRO A 11 -19.59 -4.39 12.08
N ASP A 12 -19.52 -3.56 13.12
CA ASP A 12 -19.01 -2.19 13.11
C ASP A 12 -17.48 -2.11 12.96
N ASN A 13 -16.76 -3.15 13.39
CA ASN A 13 -15.30 -3.22 13.33
C ASN A 13 -14.80 -3.77 11.99
N VAL A 14 -15.64 -4.48 11.23
CA VAL A 14 -15.29 -5.01 9.91
C VAL A 14 -14.83 -3.91 8.94
N PRO A 15 -15.55 -2.76 8.81
CA PRO A 15 -15.06 -1.62 8.02
C PRO A 15 -13.68 -1.12 8.47
N ILE A 16 -13.41 -1.05 9.78
CA ILE A 16 -12.12 -0.58 10.31
C ILE A 16 -10.99 -1.53 9.92
N ILE A 17 -11.22 -2.84 10.02
CA ILE A 17 -10.22 -3.85 9.63
C ILE A 17 -9.90 -3.75 8.14
N ILE A 18 -10.93 -3.57 7.30
CA ILE A 18 -10.75 -3.36 5.85
C ILE A 18 -9.94 -2.08 5.61
N MET A 19 -10.27 -0.98 6.28
CA MET A 19 -9.53 0.29 6.16
C MET A 19 -8.07 0.13 6.59
N LEU A 20 -7.79 -0.56 7.70
CA LEU A 20 -6.42 -0.81 8.16
C LEU A 20 -5.65 -1.68 7.17
N PHE A 21 -6.26 -2.75 6.67
CA PHE A 21 -5.66 -3.62 5.66
C PHE A 21 -5.33 -2.85 4.37
N LEU A 22 -6.28 -2.05 3.87
CA LEU A 22 -6.07 -1.21 2.69
C LEU A 22 -4.99 -0.17 2.92
N THR A 23 -5.02 0.51 4.07
CA THR A 23 -4.02 1.53 4.42
C THR A 23 -2.62 0.96 4.42
N VAL A 24 -2.40 -0.18 5.10
CA VAL A 24 -1.09 -0.83 5.14
C VAL A 24 -0.67 -1.31 3.75
N SER A 25 -1.59 -1.94 3.01
CA SER A 25 -1.30 -2.49 1.68
C SER A 25 -0.95 -1.41 0.65
N LEU A 26 -1.74 -0.33 0.60
CA LEU A 26 -1.51 0.79 -0.30
C LEU A 26 -0.27 1.59 0.09
N THR A 27 0.00 1.72 1.39
CA THR A 27 1.23 2.36 1.88
C THR A 27 2.45 1.57 1.44
N TRP A 28 2.44 0.24 1.62
CA TRP A 28 3.53 -0.63 1.16
C TRP A 28 3.71 -0.55 -0.36
N LEU A 29 2.62 -0.60 -1.12
CA LEU A 29 2.67 -0.46 -2.58
C LEU A 29 3.30 0.88 -2.99
N SER A 30 2.90 1.97 -2.34
CA SER A 30 3.41 3.32 -2.62
C SER A 30 4.91 3.40 -2.37
N PHE A 31 5.40 2.88 -1.24
CA PHE A 31 6.83 2.83 -0.94
C PHE A 31 7.60 1.93 -1.92
N ARG A 32 7.01 0.80 -2.32
CA ARG A 32 7.63 -0.10 -3.29
C ARG A 32 7.81 0.56 -4.65
N GLU A 33 6.81 1.29 -5.13
CA GLU A 33 6.91 2.00 -6.40
C GLU A 33 7.81 3.24 -6.30
N ALA A 34 7.77 3.98 -5.18
CA ALA A 34 8.70 5.08 -4.91
C ALA A 34 10.17 4.61 -5.00
N LYS A 35 10.53 3.52 -4.32
CA LYS A 35 11.88 2.95 -4.36
C LYS A 35 12.34 2.60 -5.79
N LYS A 36 11.43 2.07 -6.62
CA LYS A 36 11.77 1.76 -8.02
C LYS A 36 11.98 3.03 -8.84
N ASN A 37 11.19 4.07 -8.59
CA ASN A 37 11.31 5.35 -9.28
C ASN A 37 12.59 6.08 -8.86
N ASP A 38 12.92 6.07 -7.57
CA ASP A 38 14.17 6.64 -7.03
C ASP A 38 15.38 5.99 -7.71
N LYS A 39 15.39 4.66 -7.84
CA LYS A 39 16.46 3.95 -8.57
C LYS A 39 16.58 4.39 -10.04
N LEU A 40 15.46 4.57 -10.75
CA LEU A 40 15.49 5.06 -12.14
C LEU A 40 16.01 6.49 -12.23
N ILE A 41 15.67 7.35 -11.25
CA ILE A 41 16.16 8.73 -11.18
C ILE A 41 17.67 8.76 -10.90
N GLU A 42 18.16 7.92 -9.99
CA GLU A 42 19.60 7.76 -9.71
C GLU A 42 20.37 7.30 -10.95
N GLU A 43 19.79 6.42 -11.77
CA GLU A 43 20.36 5.98 -13.05
C GLU A 43 20.20 7.02 -14.18
N GLY A 44 19.60 8.18 -13.93
CA GLY A 44 19.37 9.23 -14.93
C GLY A 44 18.22 8.96 -15.91
N LYS A 45 17.43 7.90 -15.70
CA LYS A 45 16.36 7.40 -16.59
C LYS A 45 14.99 7.99 -16.25
N LYS A 46 14.89 9.32 -16.17
CA LYS A 46 13.65 10.01 -15.80
C LYS A 46 12.49 9.76 -16.79
N ASP A 47 12.81 9.59 -18.08
CA ASP A 47 11.86 9.24 -19.13
C ASP A 47 11.12 7.92 -18.86
N GLN A 48 11.81 6.95 -18.27
CA GLN A 48 11.25 5.64 -17.93
C GLN A 48 10.31 5.72 -16.72
N VAL A 49 10.51 6.67 -15.81
CA VAL A 49 9.58 6.93 -14.70
C VAL A 49 8.23 7.39 -15.24
N TYR A 50 8.23 8.35 -16.16
CA TYR A 50 6.98 8.84 -16.77
C TYR A 50 6.26 7.74 -17.55
N ARG A 51 7.00 6.96 -18.35
CA ARG A 51 6.43 5.84 -19.11
C ARG A 51 5.71 4.85 -18.20
N ARG A 52 6.32 4.47 -17.07
CA ARG A 52 5.76 3.53 -16.10
C ARG A 52 4.54 4.04 -15.31
N MET A 53 4.28 5.34 -15.31
CA MET A 53 3.09 5.92 -14.66
C MET A 53 1.91 6.07 -15.61
N VAL A 54 2.16 6.10 -16.91
CA VAL A 54 1.15 6.33 -17.96
C VAL A 54 0.66 5.01 -18.57
N GLU A 55 1.51 3.99 -18.62
CA GLU A 55 1.17 2.61 -19.02
C GLU A 55 0.43 1.84 -17.92
#